data_AF-A0A7Z9G1I3-F1
#
_entry.id   AF-A0A7Z9G1I3-F1
#
_cell.length_a   1.000
_cell.length_b   1.000
_cell.length_c   1.000
_cell.angle_alpha   90.00
_cell.angle_beta   90.00
_cell.angle_gamma   90.00
#
_symmetry.space_group_name_H-M   'P 1'
#
loop_
_entity.id
_entity.type
_entity.pdbx_description
1 polymer ?
#
loop_
_entity_poly.entity_id
_entity_poly.type
_entity_poly.pdbx_seq_one_letter_code
_entity_poly.pdbx_strand_id
1 'polypeptide(L)'
;MVDLTDSNTLLDYGSGKGIQYKTVLPEDENRVACQKLQDYWETSEIYCYDPAYPPHQNLPNRQFDGVISTDVLERCHQEDMKWVVNEIFSLAKRFVFANIACYRASKSLPNGKNAHCTIRPSVWWDVVLKSITQNYSEVEYCVLVKYIWLDIKGDEPVFQVLSNLKPSEQGEIELSPSSATIHKIR
;
A
#
# COMPACT_ATOMS: atom_id res chain seq x y z
N MET A 1 -4.29 1.30 10.42
CA MET A 1 -5.40 1.06 9.46
C MET A 1 -6.24 -0.14 9.84
N VAL A 2 -5.68 -1.36 9.92
CA VAL A 2 -6.45 -2.56 10.29
C VAL A 2 -7.19 -2.37 11.62
N ASP A 3 -6.46 -2.09 12.70
CA ASP A 3 -7.04 -1.85 14.03
C ASP A 3 -7.98 -0.64 14.05
N LEU A 4 -7.54 0.48 13.45
CA LEU A 4 -8.32 1.72 13.37
C LEU A 4 -9.71 1.53 12.76
N THR A 5 -9.85 0.58 11.83
CA THR A 5 -11.09 0.34 11.08
C THR A 5 -11.76 -0.98 11.45
N ASP A 6 -11.25 -1.70 12.46
CA ASP A 6 -11.74 -3.02 12.88
C ASP A 6 -11.85 -4.01 11.70
N SER A 7 -10.86 -4.00 10.81
CA SER A 7 -10.91 -4.75 9.55
C SER A 7 -10.47 -6.20 9.71
N ASN A 8 -11.23 -7.14 9.15
CA ASN A 8 -10.99 -8.58 9.32
C ASN A 8 -10.61 -9.30 8.02
N THR A 9 -10.98 -8.76 6.86
CA THR A 9 -10.65 -9.33 5.54
C THR A 9 -9.84 -8.33 4.71
N LEU A 10 -8.72 -8.77 4.14
CA LEU A 10 -7.83 -7.93 3.36
C LEU A 10 -7.65 -8.45 1.93
N LEU A 11 -7.55 -7.53 0.98
CA LEU A 11 -7.04 -7.76 -0.37
C LEU A 11 -5.65 -7.13 -0.50
N ASP A 12 -4.65 -7.90 -0.91
CA ASP A 12 -3.37 -7.38 -1.40
C ASP A 12 -3.42 -7.28 -2.93
N TYR A 13 -3.68 -6.06 -3.40
CA TYR A 13 -3.79 -5.70 -4.81
C TYR A 13 -2.39 -5.46 -5.38
N GLY A 14 -1.94 -6.34 -6.27
CA GLY A 14 -0.58 -6.40 -6.80
C GLY A 14 0.42 -7.12 -5.89
N SER A 15 -0.07 -8.12 -5.16
CA SER A 15 0.67 -8.96 -4.21
C SER A 15 1.89 -9.70 -4.78
N GLY A 16 2.07 -9.72 -6.10
CA GLY A 16 3.04 -10.59 -6.77
C GLY A 16 2.83 -12.04 -6.38
N LYS A 17 3.88 -12.65 -5.83
CA LYS A 17 3.87 -14.04 -5.37
C LYS A 17 3.27 -14.23 -3.96
N GLY A 18 2.93 -13.14 -3.27
CA GLY A 18 2.40 -13.17 -1.89
C GLY A 18 3.33 -13.88 -0.90
N ILE A 19 4.65 -13.77 -1.09
CA ILE A 19 5.62 -14.50 -0.25
C ILE A 19 5.61 -13.97 1.18
N GLN A 20 5.38 -12.67 1.37
CA GLN A 20 5.28 -12.02 2.67
C GLN A 20 4.24 -12.67 3.60
N TYR A 21 3.18 -13.26 3.05
CA TYR A 21 2.13 -13.94 3.84
C TYR A 21 2.46 -15.39 4.17
N LYS A 22 3.55 -15.93 3.61
CA LYS A 22 4.02 -17.30 3.84
C LYS A 22 5.24 -17.35 4.77
N THR A 23 5.88 -16.20 4.99
CA THR A 23 7.09 -16.08 5.80
C THR A 23 6.77 -15.85 7.27
N VAL A 24 7.57 -16.48 8.15
CA VAL A 24 7.51 -16.26 9.60
C VAL A 24 8.16 -14.93 9.94
N LEU A 25 7.45 -14.10 10.71
CA LEU A 25 7.98 -12.82 11.16
C LEU A 25 9.04 -13.06 12.26
N PRO A 26 10.13 -12.27 12.29
CA PRO A 26 11.08 -12.32 13.39
C PRO A 26 10.39 -11.93 14.71
N GLU A 27 10.87 -12.47 15.83
CA GLU A 27 10.32 -12.19 17.16
C GLU A 27 10.35 -10.69 17.47
N ASP A 28 9.20 -10.13 17.86
CA ASP A 28 9.13 -8.81 18.49
C ASP A 28 9.60 -8.92 19.96
N GLU A 29 10.16 -7.84 20.51
CA GLU A 29 10.73 -7.75 21.87
C GLU A 29 9.72 -8.16 22.97
N ASN A 30 8.43 -8.17 22.64
CA ASN A 30 7.31 -8.57 23.49
C ASN A 30 6.90 -10.07 23.43
N ARG A 31 7.71 -10.96 22.84
CA ARG A 31 7.55 -12.43 22.94
C ARG A 31 6.17 -12.98 22.55
N VAL A 32 5.61 -12.54 21.43
CA VAL A 32 4.61 -13.35 20.71
C VAL A 32 5.17 -13.62 19.33
N ALA A 33 5.53 -14.88 19.06
CA ALA A 33 5.91 -15.31 17.73
C ALA A 33 4.67 -15.24 16.83
N CYS A 34 4.47 -14.14 16.12
CA CYS A 34 3.49 -14.08 15.04
C CYS A 34 4.02 -14.96 13.90
N GLN A 35 3.37 -16.11 13.67
CA GLN A 35 3.84 -17.05 12.66
C GLN A 35 3.69 -16.47 11.26
N LYS A 36 2.75 -15.54 11.03
CA LYS A 36 2.50 -14.86 9.75
C LYS A 36 1.95 -13.44 9.96
N LEU A 37 2.04 -12.60 8.93
CA LEU A 37 1.39 -11.27 8.90
C LEU A 37 -0.11 -11.33 9.19
N GLN A 38 -0.78 -12.40 8.75
CA GLN A 38 -2.19 -12.62 9.02
C GLN A 38 -2.49 -12.71 10.53
N ASP A 39 -1.62 -13.38 11.29
CA ASP A 39 -1.76 -13.51 12.75
C ASP A 39 -1.45 -12.17 13.44
N TYR A 40 -0.47 -11.43 12.93
CA TYR A 40 -0.11 -10.12 13.47
C TYR A 40 -1.26 -9.12 13.37
N TRP A 41 -1.93 -9.07 12.22
CA TRP A 41 -3.09 -8.21 11.98
C TRP A 41 -4.42 -8.80 12.47
N GLU A 42 -4.41 -10.01 13.04
CA GLU A 42 -5.62 -10.68 13.54
C GLU A 42 -6.74 -10.79 12.48
N THR A 43 -6.35 -10.97 11.22
CA THR A 43 -7.28 -11.03 10.07
C THR A 43 -7.68 -12.46 9.75
N SER A 44 -8.95 -12.68 9.47
CA SER A 44 -9.48 -14.00 9.06
C SER A 44 -9.04 -14.40 7.65
N GLU A 45 -8.70 -13.44 6.79
CA GLU A 45 -8.34 -13.70 5.41
C GLU A 45 -7.46 -12.60 4.80
N ILE A 46 -6.45 -13.03 4.03
CA ILE A 46 -5.70 -12.18 3.11
C ILE A 46 -5.79 -12.80 1.71
N TYR A 47 -6.49 -12.12 0.79
CA TYR A 47 -6.59 -12.51 -0.60
C TYR A 47 -5.49 -11.84 -1.42
N CYS A 48 -4.73 -12.63 -2.17
CA CYS A 48 -3.67 -12.13 -3.06
C CYS A 48 -4.21 -11.96 -4.47
N TYR A 49 -4.11 -10.76 -5.02
CA TYR A 49 -4.38 -10.47 -6.43
C TYR A 49 -3.12 -9.90 -7.10
N ASP A 50 -2.80 -10.35 -8.30
CA ASP A 50 -1.79 -9.74 -9.18
C ASP A 50 -2.04 -10.16 -10.63
N PRO A 51 -2.42 -9.22 -11.54
CA PRO A 51 -2.76 -9.57 -12.92
C PRO A 51 -1.57 -10.10 -13.73
N ALA A 52 -0.33 -9.87 -13.28
CA ALA A 52 0.89 -10.34 -13.93
C ALA A 52 1.42 -11.66 -13.33
N TYR A 53 0.72 -12.25 -12.35
CA TYR A 53 1.09 -13.54 -11.75
C TYR A 53 -0.05 -14.56 -11.86
N PRO A 54 0.07 -15.60 -12.72
CA PRO A 54 -1.04 -16.49 -13.03
C PRO A 54 -1.77 -17.13 -11.83
N PRO A 55 -1.10 -17.53 -10.74
CA PRO A 55 -1.79 -18.05 -9.55
C PRO A 55 -2.67 -17.03 -8.82
N HIS A 56 -2.42 -15.74 -8.97
CA HIS A 56 -3.15 -14.64 -8.32
C HIS A 56 -3.85 -13.71 -9.33
N GLN A 57 -3.97 -14.11 -10.60
CA GLN A 57 -4.45 -13.22 -11.68
C GLN A 57 -5.96 -12.95 -11.65
N ASN A 58 -6.73 -13.68 -10.84
CA ASN A 58 -8.17 -13.57 -10.83
C ASN A 58 -8.59 -12.44 -9.90
N LEU A 59 -9.21 -11.39 -10.47
CA LEU A 59 -9.78 -10.32 -9.69
C LEU A 59 -10.97 -10.87 -8.87
N PRO A 60 -11.07 -10.59 -7.56
CA PRO A 60 -12.18 -11.05 -6.75
C PRO A 60 -13.49 -10.37 -7.18
N ASN A 61 -14.59 -11.11 -7.13
CA ASN A 61 -15.94 -10.59 -7.41
C ASN A 61 -16.68 -10.11 -6.15
N ARG A 62 -15.92 -9.66 -5.14
CA ARG A 62 -16.44 -9.21 -3.84
C ARG A 62 -15.53 -8.13 -3.25
N GLN A 63 -16.06 -7.40 -2.28
CA GLN A 63 -15.29 -6.44 -1.50
C GLN A 63 -14.66 -7.07 -0.25
N PHE A 64 -13.64 -6.40 0.28
CA PHE A 64 -12.88 -6.69 1.50
C PHE A 64 -13.00 -5.54 2.48
N ASP A 65 -12.76 -5.76 3.76
CA ASP A 65 -12.73 -4.66 4.73
C ASP A 65 -11.62 -3.65 4.37
N GLY A 66 -10.44 -4.16 4.04
CA GLY A 66 -9.30 -3.36 3.60
C GLY A 66 -8.71 -3.80 2.26
N VAL A 67 -8.20 -2.85 1.49
CA VAL A 67 -7.36 -3.10 0.31
C VAL A 67 -5.98 -2.49 0.54
N ILE A 68 -4.94 -3.28 0.35
CA ILE A 68 -3.53 -2.89 0.43
C ILE A 68 -2.97 -2.91 -1.00
N SER A 69 -2.19 -1.89 -1.37
CA SER A 69 -1.48 -1.88 -2.66
C SER A 69 -0.09 -1.25 -2.52
N THR A 70 0.95 -2.08 -2.64
CA THR A 70 2.34 -1.64 -2.48
C THR A 70 3.15 -1.96 -3.71
N ASP A 71 3.89 -0.97 -4.23
CA ASP A 71 4.73 -1.09 -5.43
C ASP A 71 3.94 -1.47 -6.71
N VAL A 72 2.74 -0.90 -6.87
CA VAL A 72 1.83 -1.19 -7.99
C VAL A 72 1.56 0.04 -8.84
N LEU A 73 1.08 1.11 -8.22
CA LEU A 73 0.55 2.27 -8.94
C LEU A 73 1.62 2.95 -9.81
N GLU A 74 2.87 3.01 -9.36
CA GLU A 74 4.00 3.55 -10.13
C GLU A 74 4.36 2.70 -11.38
N ARG A 75 3.87 1.46 -11.46
CA ARG A 75 4.03 0.56 -12.61
C ARG A 75 2.85 0.63 -13.59
N CYS A 76 1.75 1.27 -13.21
CA CYS A 76 0.61 1.55 -14.08
C CYS A 76 0.89 2.79 -14.93
N HIS A 77 0.48 2.77 -16.19
CA HIS A 77 0.55 3.95 -17.06
C HIS A 77 -0.36 5.06 -16.52
N GLN A 78 0.06 6.32 -16.64
CA GLN A 78 -0.69 7.46 -16.09
C GLN A 78 -2.11 7.56 -16.66
N GLU A 79 -2.32 7.09 -17.90
CA GLU A 79 -3.61 7.06 -18.59
C GLU A 79 -4.58 6.08 -17.91
N ASP A 80 -4.05 5.03 -17.29
CA ASP A 80 -4.81 3.99 -16.58
C ASP A 80 -5.11 4.34 -15.12
N MET A 81 -4.45 5.37 -14.59
CA MET A 81 -4.44 5.61 -13.15
C MET A 81 -5.83 5.79 -12.55
N LYS A 82 -6.71 6.51 -13.25
CA LYS A 82 -8.07 6.77 -12.75
C LYS A 82 -8.87 5.49 -12.59
N TRP A 83 -8.82 4.58 -13.57
CA TRP A 83 -9.62 3.35 -13.50
C TRP A 83 -9.00 2.35 -12.53
N VAL A 84 -7.66 2.25 -12.45
CA VAL A 84 -6.97 1.37 -11.49
C VAL A 84 -7.26 1.81 -10.05
N VAL A 85 -7.12 3.12 -9.75
CA VAL A 85 -7.46 3.64 -8.42
C VAL A 85 -8.94 3.43 -8.12
N ASN A 86 -9.83 3.64 -9.10
CA ASN A 86 -11.25 3.34 -8.90
C ASN A 86 -11.51 1.86 -8.61
N GLU A 87 -10.85 0.92 -9.30
CA GLU A 87 -10.98 -0.52 -9.04
C GLU A 87 -10.53 -0.87 -7.62
N ILE A 88 -9.38 -0.36 -7.18
CA ILE A 88 -8.88 -0.53 -5.81
C ILE A 88 -9.91 -0.06 -4.77
N PHE A 89 -10.44 1.16 -4.92
CA PHE A 89 -11.44 1.70 -3.99
C PHE A 89 -12.76 0.93 -4.06
N SER A 90 -13.18 0.47 -5.24
CA SER A 90 -14.41 -0.31 -5.40
C SER A 90 -14.38 -1.66 -4.67
N LEU A 91 -13.18 -2.19 -4.40
CA LEU A 91 -12.96 -3.45 -3.69
C LEU A 91 -12.88 -3.27 -2.16
N ALA A 92 -12.82 -2.04 -1.67
CA ALA A 92 -12.72 -1.72 -0.25
C ALA A 92 -14.10 -1.39 0.36
N LYS A 93 -14.35 -1.89 1.58
CA LYS A 93 -15.51 -1.50 2.39
C LYS A 93 -15.17 -0.44 3.44
N ARG A 94 -13.97 -0.50 4.03
CA ARG A 94 -13.57 0.35 5.16
C ARG A 94 -12.31 1.14 4.89
N PHE A 95 -11.27 0.52 4.31
CA PHE A 95 -10.07 1.28 4.00
C PHE A 95 -9.28 0.87 2.75
N VAL A 96 -8.49 1.83 2.26
CA VAL A 96 -7.42 1.62 1.28
C VAL A 96 -6.08 2.09 1.87
N PHE A 97 -5.07 1.23 1.85
CA PHE A 97 -3.69 1.62 2.10
C PHE A 97 -2.88 1.43 0.83
N ALA A 98 -2.09 2.45 0.45
CA ALA A 98 -1.15 2.29 -0.66
C ALA A 98 0.21 2.90 -0.36
N ASN A 99 1.26 2.29 -0.92
CA ASN A 99 2.62 2.85 -0.92
C ASN A 99 3.14 2.93 -2.35
N ILE A 100 3.52 4.13 -2.77
CA ILE A 100 3.87 4.47 -4.14
C ILE A 100 5.31 4.98 -4.19
N ALA A 101 6.20 4.27 -4.91
CA ALA A 101 7.54 4.75 -5.16
C ALA A 101 7.55 5.81 -6.27
N CYS A 102 7.73 7.07 -5.89
CA CYS A 102 7.93 8.20 -6.80
C CYS A 102 9.41 8.47 -7.09
N TYR A 103 10.12 7.39 -7.41
CA TYR A 103 11.52 7.40 -7.85
C TYR A 103 11.74 6.27 -8.86
N ARG A 104 12.87 6.30 -9.56
CA ARG A 104 13.18 5.29 -10.58
C ARG A 104 13.38 3.91 -9.94
N ALA A 105 12.79 2.89 -10.53
CA ALA A 105 13.10 1.51 -10.15
C ALA A 105 14.57 1.18 -10.47
N SER A 106 15.19 0.33 -9.67
CA SER A 106 16.47 -0.29 -10.03
C SER A 106 16.35 -1.24 -11.23
N LYS A 107 15.14 -1.76 -11.48
CA LYS A 107 14.86 -2.71 -12.56
C LYS A 107 14.40 -2.00 -13.83
N SER A 108 14.91 -2.48 -14.97
CA SER A 108 14.44 -2.11 -16.30
C SER A 108 13.67 -3.28 -16.93
N LEU A 109 12.71 -2.95 -17.80
CA LEU A 109 11.95 -3.89 -18.60
C LEU A 109 12.79 -4.41 -19.78
N PRO A 110 12.41 -5.53 -20.45
CA PRO A 110 13.15 -6.05 -21.60
C PRO A 110 13.33 -5.07 -22.76
N ASN A 111 12.44 -4.08 -22.88
CA ASN A 111 12.52 -3.00 -23.87
C ASN A 111 13.39 -1.80 -23.43
N GLY A 112 14.12 -1.92 -22.31
CA GLY A 112 14.99 -0.88 -21.77
C GLY A 112 14.30 0.25 -21.00
N LYS A 113 12.96 0.27 -20.95
CA LYS A 113 12.22 1.26 -20.14
C LYS A 113 12.32 0.95 -18.65
N ASN A 114 12.22 1.97 -17.80
CA ASN A 114 12.20 1.77 -16.35
C ASN A 114 10.91 1.03 -15.92
N ALA A 115 10.99 0.18 -14.90
CA ALA A 115 9.83 -0.55 -14.40
C ALA A 115 8.81 0.36 -13.68
N HIS A 116 9.24 1.51 -13.14
CA HIS A 116 8.33 2.57 -12.69
C HIS A 116 8.08 3.51 -13.87
N CYS A 117 6.91 3.39 -14.49
CA CYS A 117 6.54 4.19 -15.66
C CYS A 117 5.83 5.49 -15.28
N THR A 118 5.21 5.54 -14.09
CA THR A 118 4.55 6.74 -13.57
C THR A 118 5.27 7.26 -12.32
N ILE A 119 6.13 8.27 -12.52
CA ILE A 119 6.80 9.00 -11.46
C ILE A 119 6.27 10.43 -11.47
N ARG A 120 5.54 10.81 -10.42
CA ARG A 120 4.80 12.07 -10.33
C ARG A 120 4.91 12.70 -8.94
N PRO A 121 4.82 14.04 -8.84
CA PRO A 121 4.81 14.72 -7.55
C PRO A 121 3.52 14.44 -6.79
N SER A 122 3.54 14.63 -5.47
CA SER A 122 2.47 14.29 -4.55
C SER A 122 1.16 14.99 -4.91
N VAL A 123 1.23 16.25 -5.34
CA VAL A 123 0.08 17.02 -5.83
C VAL A 123 -0.65 16.35 -7.00
N TRP A 124 0.07 15.63 -7.88
CA TRP A 124 -0.57 14.90 -8.98
C TRP A 124 -1.35 13.70 -8.46
N TRP A 125 -0.77 12.95 -7.52
CA TRP A 125 -1.43 11.82 -6.86
C TRP A 125 -2.66 12.27 -6.06
N ASP A 126 -2.55 13.38 -5.34
CA ASP A 126 -3.66 13.99 -4.60
C ASP A 126 -4.83 14.36 -5.51
N VAL A 127 -4.55 14.96 -6.68
CA VAL A 127 -5.57 15.28 -7.69
C VAL A 127 -6.24 14.01 -8.23
N VAL A 128 -5.46 12.97 -8.53
CA VAL A 128 -6.02 11.68 -8.99
C VAL A 128 -6.91 11.07 -7.90
N LEU A 129 -6.40 10.94 -6.68
CA LEU A 129 -7.14 10.38 -5.53
C LEU A 129 -8.43 11.15 -5.31
N LYS A 130 -8.38 12.49 -5.16
CA LYS A 130 -9.57 13.33 -4.94
C LYS A 130 -10.60 13.22 -6.05
N SER A 131 -10.20 12.93 -7.30
CA SER A 131 -11.15 12.73 -8.40
C SER A 131 -11.94 11.42 -8.30
N ILE A 132 -11.47 10.46 -7.49
CA ILE A 132 -12.07 9.14 -7.31
C ILE A 132 -12.72 9.02 -5.93
N THR A 133 -12.03 9.42 -4.86
CA THR A 133 -12.45 9.19 -3.46
C THR A 133 -13.72 9.94 -3.08
N GLN A 134 -14.12 10.96 -3.84
CA GLN A 134 -15.43 11.60 -3.70
C GLN A 134 -16.62 10.62 -3.87
N ASN A 135 -16.42 9.52 -4.60
CA ASN A 135 -17.43 8.46 -4.78
C ASN A 135 -17.37 7.37 -3.69
N TYR A 136 -16.42 7.45 -2.76
CA TYR A 136 -16.15 6.44 -1.73
C TYR A 136 -15.96 7.12 -0.37
N SER A 137 -16.93 7.96 0.02
CA SER A 137 -16.85 8.80 1.23
C SER A 137 -16.74 8.03 2.54
N GLU A 138 -17.16 6.77 2.53
CA GLU A 138 -17.15 5.82 3.65
C GLU A 138 -15.83 5.04 3.77
N VAL A 139 -14.93 5.16 2.78
CA VAL A 139 -13.66 4.45 2.75
C VAL A 139 -12.55 5.38 3.23
N GLU A 140 -11.95 5.03 4.36
CA GLU A 140 -10.74 5.70 4.86
C GLU A 140 -9.54 5.34 3.97
N TYR A 141 -8.63 6.26 3.72
CA TYR A 141 -7.43 5.97 2.96
C TYR A 141 -6.18 6.61 3.54
N CYS A 142 -5.08 5.89 3.40
CA CYS A 142 -3.74 6.38 3.67
C CYS A 142 -2.82 5.96 2.52
N VAL A 143 -2.38 6.94 1.74
CA VAL A 143 -1.47 6.73 0.62
C VAL A 143 -0.13 7.38 0.95
N LEU A 144 0.90 6.55 1.06
CA LEU A 144 2.27 6.97 1.22
C LEU A 144 2.89 7.20 -0.15
N VAL A 145 3.35 8.42 -0.38
CA VAL A 145 4.10 8.79 -1.57
C VAL A 145 5.57 8.93 -1.19
N LYS A 146 6.39 7.99 -1.67
CA LYS A 146 7.80 7.87 -1.28
C LYS A 146 8.71 8.48 -2.35
N TYR A 147 9.61 9.35 -1.93
CA TYR A 147 10.67 9.93 -2.75
C TYR A 147 12.04 9.48 -2.23
N ILE A 148 13.04 9.54 -3.10
CA ILE A 148 14.45 9.51 -2.70
C ILE A 148 14.99 10.91 -2.90
N TRP A 149 15.39 11.56 -1.81
CA TRP A 149 16.06 12.85 -1.84
C TRP A 149 17.57 12.64 -1.81
N LEU A 150 18.26 13.33 -2.71
CA LEU A 150 19.72 13.37 -2.72
C LEU A 150 20.16 14.54 -1.83
N ASP A 151 20.64 14.24 -0.62
CA ASP A 151 21.23 15.23 0.29
C ASP A 151 22.76 15.11 0.29
N ILE A 152 23.45 16.10 0.86
CA ILE A 152 24.92 16.15 1.00
C ILE A 152 25.45 14.90 1.73
N LYS A 153 24.63 14.27 2.56
CA LYS A 153 24.98 13.06 3.33
C LYS A 153 24.66 11.74 2.62
N GLY A 154 23.94 11.76 1.50
CA GLY A 154 23.51 10.56 0.78
C GLY A 154 22.01 10.56 0.46
N ASP A 155 21.55 9.42 -0.05
CA ASP A 155 20.17 9.19 -0.46
C ASP A 155 19.30 8.87 0.77
N GLU A 156 18.30 9.71 1.04
CA GLU A 156 17.36 9.51 2.15
C GLU A 156 15.91 9.38 1.63
N PRO A 157 15.13 8.42 2.14
CA PRO A 157 13.73 8.30 1.78
C PRO A 157 12.90 9.40 2.47
N VAL A 158 12.06 10.08 1.70
CA VAL A 158 11.09 11.05 2.22
C VAL A 158 9.68 10.57 1.88
N PHE A 159 8.79 10.60 2.86
CA PHE A 159 7.40 10.21 2.70
C PHE A 159 6.49 11.44 2.77
N GLN A 160 5.50 11.49 1.89
CA GLN A 160 4.34 12.36 2.04
C GLN A 160 3.09 11.50 2.20
N VAL A 161 2.26 11.84 3.18
CA VAL A 161 1.01 11.14 3.43
C VAL A 161 -0.13 11.88 2.76
N LEU A 162 -0.90 11.17 1.93
CA LEU A 162 -2.16 11.63 1.35
C LEU A 162 -3.29 10.82 1.98
N SER A 163 -4.19 11.47 2.72
CA SER A 163 -5.19 10.77 3.54
C SER A 163 -6.42 11.63 3.81
N ASN A 164 -7.56 10.99 4.05
CA ASN A 164 -8.78 11.58 4.63
C ASN A 164 -8.93 11.32 6.14
N LEU A 165 -7.99 10.62 6.77
CA LEU A 165 -7.97 10.39 8.21
C LEU A 165 -7.90 11.69 8.99
N LYS A 166 -8.45 11.72 10.20
CA LYS A 166 -8.40 12.92 11.05
C LYS A 166 -6.95 13.18 11.49
N PRO A 167 -6.58 14.45 11.76
CA PRO A 167 -5.23 14.78 12.25
C PRO A 167 -4.79 14.00 13.50
N SER A 168 -5.73 13.66 14.40
CA SER A 168 -5.47 12.82 15.58
C SER A 168 -5.06 11.39 15.23
N GLU A 169 -5.51 10.86 14.10
CA GLU A 169 -5.23 9.51 13.61
C GLU A 169 -3.98 9.51 12.71
N GLN A 170 -3.63 10.65 12.09
CA GLN A 170 -2.42 10.82 11.28
C GLN A 170 -1.13 10.90 12.12
N GLY A 171 -1.22 11.39 13.36
CA GLY A 171 -0.08 11.50 14.28
C GLY A 171 0.55 10.15 14.68
N GLU A 172 -0.20 9.05 14.55
CA GLU A 172 0.31 7.69 14.77
C GLU A 172 1.08 7.13 13.56
N ILE A 173 0.99 7.80 12.40
CA ILE A 173 1.71 7.45 11.16
C ILE A 173 3.08 8.14 11.17
N GLU A 174 3.81 8.10 12.30
CA GLU A 174 5.22 8.46 12.33
C GLU A 174 6.05 7.31 11.73
N LEU A 175 6.28 7.37 10.43
CA LEU A 175 7.24 6.49 9.76
C LEU A 175 8.65 6.91 10.16
N SER A 176 9.17 6.30 11.21
CA SER A 176 10.58 6.40 11.58
C SER A 176 11.44 5.90 10.40
N PRO A 177 12.41 6.69 9.88
CA PRO A 177 13.29 6.27 8.78
C PRO A 177 14.09 5.00 9.09
N SER A 178 14.24 4.67 10.38
CA SER A 178 15.01 3.53 10.88
C SER A 178 14.16 2.37 11.40
N SER A 179 12.83 2.47 11.41
CA SER A 179 12.01 1.42 12.01
C SER A 179 11.78 0.27 11.03
N ALA A 180 12.65 -0.73 11.13
CA ALA A 180 12.30 -2.10 10.76
C ALA A 180 11.44 -2.79 11.84
N THR A 181 11.01 -2.04 12.87
CA THR A 181 10.30 -2.56 14.04
C THR A 181 8.83 -2.22 13.94
N ILE A 182 8.02 -3.27 13.84
CA ILE A 182 6.57 -3.18 13.91
C ILE A 182 6.20 -3.01 15.39
N HIS A 183 5.91 -1.79 15.83
CA HIS A 183 5.36 -1.59 17.17
C HIS A 183 3.85 -1.84 17.11
N LYS A 184 3.36 -2.85 17.85
CA LYS A 184 1.92 -2.99 18.11
C LYS A 184 1.52 -1.88 19.10
N ILE A 185 0.93 -0.81 18.59
CA ILE A 185 0.36 0.25 19.43
C ILE A 185 -0.90 -0.34 20.08
N ARG A 186 -0.96 -0.32 21.40
CA ARG A 186 -2.10 -0.77 22.21
C ARG A 186 -2.95 0.42 22.64
#